data_AF-A0A9E0PZT7-F1
#
_entry.id   AF-A0A9E0PZT7-F1
#
_cell.length_a   1.000
_cell.length_b   1.000
_cell.length_c   1.000
_cell.angle_alpha   90.00
_cell.angle_beta   90.00
_cell.angle_gamma   90.00
#
_symmetry.space_group_name_H-M   'P 1'
#
loop_
_entity.id
_entity.type
_entity.pdbx_description
1 polymer ?
#
loop_
_entity_poly.entity_id
_entity_poly.type
_entity_poly.pdbx_seq_one_letter_code
_entity_poly.pdbx_strand_id
1 'polypeptide(L)'
;MKKLLKRLSNRNNLTQSRLLFFLVAVSVLFIPLYPKLPAIGVNNTWVYIRFEDFLIAFTTLVFLVQLLRRRVQVNRPLGIPIVAYWIAGFLSLLVSIVFIAPYLANFFPHVAILSYLRRIEYMVLFFIGYAVIKEEKDLRRLFWVLALAAGVAFVYGIGQRYYINVWAAFPDFFQKYSFCFPSFQTTNEEFAKGIPLCLPSDGRITSLFGG
;
A
#
# COMPACT_ATOMS: atom_id res chain seq x y z
N MET A 1 36.71 4.47 -25.83
CA MET A 1 35.84 5.17 -24.85
C MET A 1 34.33 4.98 -25.06
N LYS A 2 33.75 5.25 -26.24
CA LYS A 2 32.28 5.16 -26.50
C LYS A 2 31.65 3.77 -26.23
N LYS A 3 32.37 2.68 -26.51
CA LYS A 3 31.88 1.29 -26.29
C LYS A 3 31.79 0.92 -24.80
N LEU A 4 32.69 1.46 -23.97
CA LEU A 4 32.72 1.32 -22.51
C LEU A 4 31.59 2.13 -21.86
N LEU A 5 31.41 3.40 -22.27
CA LEU A 5 30.28 4.23 -21.83
C LEU A 5 28.92 3.63 -22.22
N LYS A 6 28.80 3.04 -23.42
CA LYS A 6 27.59 2.33 -23.86
C LYS A 6 27.31 1.08 -23.03
N ARG A 7 28.35 0.31 -22.67
CA ARG A 7 28.21 -0.86 -21.78
C ARG A 7 27.84 -0.47 -20.35
N LEU A 8 28.42 0.60 -19.80
CA LEU A 8 28.08 1.11 -18.46
C LEU A 8 26.65 1.66 -18.41
N SER A 9 26.23 2.40 -19.45
CA SER A 9 24.84 2.88 -19.60
C SER A 9 23.85 1.72 -19.68
N ASN A 10 24.19 0.66 -20.43
CA ASN A 10 23.30 -0.50 -20.59
C ASN A 10 23.21 -1.36 -19.31
N ARG A 11 24.32 -1.51 -18.57
CA ARG A 11 24.34 -2.22 -17.28
C ARG A 11 23.50 -1.49 -16.23
N ASN A 12 23.62 -0.15 -16.15
CA ASN A 12 22.81 0.65 -15.24
C ASN A 12 21.30 0.55 -15.54
N ASN A 13 20.92 0.49 -16.82
CA ASN A 13 19.50 0.33 -17.20
C ASN A 13 18.91 -1.01 -16.73
N LEU A 14 19.67 -2.10 -16.88
CA LEU A 14 19.26 -3.43 -16.41
C LEU A 14 19.14 -3.49 -14.89
N THR A 15 20.06 -2.85 -14.15
CA THR A 15 19.99 -2.82 -12.68
C THR A 15 18.81 -1.98 -12.19
N GLN A 16 18.51 -0.84 -12.83
CA GLN A 16 17.40 0.03 -12.42
C GLN A 16 16.01 -0.57 -12.72
N SER A 17 15.86 -1.29 -13.84
CA SER A 17 14.60 -2.00 -14.13
C SER A 17 14.36 -3.16 -13.16
N ARG A 18 15.43 -3.86 -12.77
CA ARG A 18 15.35 -4.92 -11.74
C ARG A 18 15.01 -4.35 -10.36
N LEU A 19 15.54 -3.18 -10.01
CA LEU A 19 15.21 -2.48 -8.78
C LEU A 19 13.73 -2.12 -8.71
N LEU A 20 13.18 -1.53 -9.79
CA LEU A 20 11.76 -1.16 -9.82
C LEU A 20 10.85 -2.40 -9.72
N PHE A 21 11.19 -3.48 -10.42
CA PHE A 21 10.49 -4.75 -10.31
C PHE A 21 10.51 -5.28 -8.87
N PHE A 22 11.70 -5.28 -8.24
CA PHE A 22 11.86 -5.72 -6.87
C PHE A 22 11.01 -4.89 -5.90
N LEU A 23 11.01 -3.56 -6.03
CA LEU A 23 10.17 -2.68 -5.20
C LEU A 23 8.68 -2.97 -5.38
N VAL A 24 8.21 -3.20 -6.62
CA VAL A 24 6.82 -3.60 -6.86
C VAL A 24 6.50 -4.94 -6.21
N ALA A 25 7.37 -5.95 -6.37
CA ALA A 25 7.16 -7.25 -5.75
C ALA A 25 7.12 -7.16 -4.21
N VAL A 26 8.01 -6.36 -3.61
CA VAL A 26 7.99 -6.07 -2.18
C VAL A 26 6.69 -5.38 -1.80
N SER A 27 6.23 -4.37 -2.54
CA SER A 27 4.94 -3.70 -2.27
C SER A 27 3.74 -4.65 -2.36
N VAL A 28 3.71 -5.53 -3.36
CA VAL A 28 2.64 -6.55 -3.52
C VAL A 28 2.63 -7.54 -2.36
N LEU A 29 3.78 -7.88 -1.80
CA LEU A 29 3.88 -8.76 -0.63
C LEU A 29 3.59 -8.00 0.67
N PHE A 30 4.11 -6.79 0.81
CA PHE A 30 4.11 -6.02 2.04
C PHE A 30 2.74 -5.41 2.33
N ILE A 31 2.09 -4.77 1.35
CA ILE A 31 0.80 -4.09 1.57
C ILE A 31 -0.26 -5.06 2.14
N PRO A 32 -0.43 -6.30 1.62
CA PRO A 32 -1.43 -7.23 2.14
C PRO A 32 -1.00 -7.99 3.41
N LEU A 33 0.28 -7.96 3.80
CA LEU A 33 0.79 -8.72 4.95
C LEU A 33 1.23 -7.85 6.12
N TYR A 34 1.42 -6.56 5.87
CA TYR A 34 1.86 -5.63 6.89
C TYR A 34 0.65 -5.19 7.72
N PRO A 35 0.69 -5.32 9.06
CA PRO A 35 -0.37 -4.80 9.91
C PRO A 35 -0.52 -3.29 9.67
N LYS A 36 -1.75 -2.77 9.60
CA LYS A 36 -2.04 -1.36 9.30
C LYS A 36 -1.64 -0.42 10.45
N LEU A 37 -0.36 -0.40 10.80
CA LEU A 37 0.20 0.37 11.89
C LEU A 37 0.30 1.85 11.48
N PRO A 38 -0.25 2.77 12.29
CA PRO A 38 -0.07 4.19 12.05
C PRO A 38 1.38 4.59 12.30
N ALA A 39 1.90 5.48 11.46
CA ALA A 39 3.21 6.08 11.60
C ALA A 39 3.10 7.54 12.03
N ILE A 40 2.21 8.31 11.39
CA ILE A 40 1.97 9.72 11.71
C ILE A 40 0.47 9.94 11.88
N GLY A 41 0.10 10.53 13.03
CA GLY A 41 -1.26 10.99 13.32
C GLY A 41 -1.62 12.23 12.51
N VAL A 42 -2.83 12.23 11.96
CA VAL A 42 -3.39 13.39 11.26
C VAL A 42 -4.56 13.90 12.10
N ASN A 43 -4.46 15.14 12.57
CA ASN A 43 -5.53 15.74 13.37
C ASN A 43 -6.81 15.87 12.55
N ASN A 44 -7.96 15.74 13.23
CA ASN A 44 -9.29 15.89 12.65
C ASN A 44 -9.68 14.80 11.63
N THR A 45 -9.02 13.64 11.71
CA THR A 45 -9.40 12.45 10.95
C THR A 45 -8.94 11.16 11.64
N TRP A 46 -9.68 10.09 11.36
CA TRP A 46 -9.41 8.70 11.73
C TRP A 46 -8.38 8.03 10.80
N VAL A 47 -7.93 8.73 9.75
CA VAL A 47 -7.04 8.20 8.71
C VAL A 47 -5.61 8.63 8.96
N TYR A 48 -4.80 7.69 9.45
CA TYR A 48 -3.39 7.88 9.70
C TYR A 48 -2.56 7.77 8.42
N ILE A 49 -1.37 8.38 8.43
CA ILE A 49 -0.30 8.02 7.50
C ILE A 49 0.36 6.77 8.07
N ARG A 50 0.38 5.70 7.27
CA ARG A 50 0.84 4.35 7.63
C ARG A 50 2.22 4.08 7.04
N PHE A 51 2.90 3.06 7.56
CA PHE A 51 4.21 2.67 7.05
C PHE A 51 4.19 2.21 5.58
N GLU A 52 3.11 1.58 5.14
CA GLU A 52 2.93 1.20 3.73
C GLU A 52 2.90 2.39 2.78
N ASP A 53 2.36 3.54 3.22
CA ASP A 53 2.30 4.76 2.41
C ASP A 53 3.73 5.27 2.11
N PHE A 54 4.69 5.11 3.03
CA PHE A 54 6.10 5.46 2.79
C PHE A 54 6.77 4.56 1.76
N LEU A 55 6.45 3.26 1.76
CA LEU A 55 6.96 2.33 0.75
C LEU A 55 6.42 2.69 -0.64
N ILE A 56 5.13 3.06 -0.73
CA ILE A 56 4.52 3.52 -1.97
C ILE A 56 5.13 4.85 -2.43
N ALA A 57 5.33 5.81 -1.51
CA ALA A 57 5.96 7.08 -1.81
C ALA A 57 7.40 6.91 -2.31
N PHE A 58 8.20 6.05 -1.67
CA PHE A 58 9.56 5.73 -2.10
C PHE A 58 9.57 5.06 -3.48
N THR A 59 8.69 4.08 -3.70
CA THR A 59 8.57 3.40 -5.00
C THR A 59 8.16 4.38 -6.10
N THR A 60 7.24 5.30 -5.78
CA THR A 60 6.81 6.39 -6.66
C THR A 60 7.95 7.35 -6.99
N LEU A 61 8.74 7.76 -6.00
CA LEU A 61 9.91 8.61 -6.22
C LEU A 61 10.92 7.95 -7.15
N VAL A 62 11.25 6.67 -6.91
CA VAL A 62 12.15 5.90 -7.78
C VAL A 62 11.59 5.80 -9.20
N PHE A 63 10.28 5.57 -9.35
CA PHE A 63 9.61 5.56 -10.65
C PHE A 63 9.69 6.91 -11.36
N LEU A 64 9.36 8.03 -10.68
CA LEU A 64 9.41 9.38 -11.24
C LEU A 64 10.83 9.75 -11.70
N VAL A 65 11.85 9.42 -10.91
CA VAL A 65 13.26 9.62 -11.32
C VAL A 65 13.59 8.82 -12.59
N GLN A 66 13.11 7.58 -12.70
CA GLN A 66 13.31 6.77 -13.91
C GLN A 66 12.53 7.29 -15.12
N LEU A 67 11.33 7.81 -14.90
CA LEU A 67 10.49 8.44 -15.91
C LEU A 67 11.16 9.71 -16.46
N LEU A 68 11.65 10.60 -15.59
CA LEU A 68 12.39 11.81 -15.96
C LEU A 68 13.67 11.49 -16.74
N ARG A 69 14.36 10.40 -16.38
CA ARG A 69 15.53 9.89 -17.12
C ARG A 69 15.17 9.17 -18.42
N ARG A 70 13.89 9.16 -18.81
CA ARG A 70 13.34 8.46 -20.01
C ARG A 70 13.71 6.97 -20.07
N ARG A 71 13.91 6.33 -18.92
CA ARG A 71 14.25 4.90 -18.82
C ARG A 71 13.01 4.01 -18.81
N VAL A 72 11.87 4.61 -18.52
CA VAL A 72 10.56 3.96 -18.42
C VAL A 72 9.60 4.69 -19.35
N GLN A 73 8.70 3.93 -19.97
CA GLN A 73 7.66 4.46 -20.84
C GLN A 73 6.30 4.20 -20.18
N VAL A 74 5.43 5.20 -20.22
CA VAL A 74 4.04 5.09 -19.76
C VAL A 74 3.14 5.03 -20.97
N ASN A 75 2.15 4.14 -20.95
CA ASN A 75 1.20 4.01 -22.04
C ASN A 75 0.33 5.26 -22.13
N ARG A 76 0.40 5.96 -23.27
CA ARG A 76 -0.34 7.21 -23.51
C ARG A 76 -1.87 7.08 -23.46
N PRO A 77 -2.52 6.07 -24.10
CA PRO A 77 -3.99 5.95 -24.10
C PRO A 77 -4.62 5.81 -22.71
N LEU A 78 -3.97 5.09 -21.79
CA LEU A 78 -4.47 4.93 -20.41
C LEU A 78 -4.02 6.07 -19.49
N GLY A 79 -2.89 6.71 -19.79
CA GLY A 79 -2.39 7.84 -19.01
C GLY A 79 -3.29 9.07 -19.10
N ILE A 80 -3.85 9.37 -20.28
CA ILE A 80 -4.71 10.53 -20.50
C ILE A 80 -5.94 10.55 -19.57
N PRO A 81 -6.79 9.51 -19.52
CA PRO A 81 -7.98 9.54 -18.66
C PRO A 81 -7.64 9.61 -17.17
N ILE A 82 -6.57 8.96 -16.72
CA ILE A 82 -6.15 9.02 -15.31
C ILE A 82 -5.66 10.43 -14.95
N VAL A 83 -4.86 11.06 -15.82
CA VAL A 83 -4.39 12.44 -15.61
C VAL A 83 -5.57 13.42 -15.67
N ALA A 84 -6.53 13.23 -16.59
CA ALA A 84 -7.74 14.03 -16.64
C ALA A 84 -8.57 13.88 -15.35
N TYR A 85 -8.69 12.67 -14.81
CA TYR A 85 -9.33 12.42 -13.52
C TYR A 85 -8.62 13.15 -12.37
N TRP A 86 -7.29 13.14 -12.33
CA TRP A 86 -6.53 13.90 -11.33
C TRP A 86 -6.74 15.41 -11.48
N ILE A 87 -6.71 15.95 -12.70
CA ILE A 87 -6.97 17.38 -12.94
C ILE A 87 -8.39 17.75 -12.48
N ALA A 88 -9.40 16.94 -12.82
CA ALA A 88 -10.78 17.17 -12.39
C ALA A 88 -10.90 17.12 -10.85
N GLY A 89 -10.25 16.15 -10.20
CA GLY A 89 -10.19 16.06 -8.74
C GLY A 89 -9.49 17.25 -8.09
N PHE A 90 -8.40 17.74 -8.68
CA PHE A 90 -7.69 18.92 -8.23
C PHE A 90 -8.54 20.19 -8.35
N LEU A 91 -9.20 20.38 -9.50
CA LEU A 91 -10.12 21.51 -9.69
C LEU A 91 -11.28 21.45 -8.70
N SER A 92 -11.84 20.26 -8.46
CA SER A 92 -12.87 20.05 -7.44
C SER A 92 -12.37 20.40 -6.03
N LEU A 93 -11.14 20.02 -5.68
CA LEU A 93 -10.52 20.38 -4.41
C LEU A 93 -10.35 21.90 -4.27
N LEU A 94 -9.85 22.57 -5.32
CA LEU A 94 -9.70 24.03 -5.32
C LEU A 94 -11.04 24.74 -5.14
N VAL A 95 -12.07 24.31 -5.87
CA VAL A 95 -13.42 24.85 -5.74
C VAL A 95 -13.95 24.63 -4.32
N SER A 96 -13.76 23.44 -3.76
CA SER A 96 -14.19 23.14 -2.39
C SER A 96 -13.49 24.02 -1.35
N ILE A 97 -12.18 24.22 -1.46
CA ILE A 97 -11.40 25.05 -0.52
C ILE A 97 -11.76 26.53 -0.64
N VAL A 98 -11.98 27.05 -1.84
CA VAL A 98 -12.23 28.48 -2.05
C VAL A 98 -13.70 28.85 -1.79
N PHE A 99 -14.64 28.04 -2.28
CA PHE A 99 -16.06 28.42 -2.30
C PHE A 99 -16.92 27.71 -1.27
N ILE A 100 -16.51 26.55 -0.75
CA ILE A 100 -17.33 25.76 0.20
C ILE A 100 -16.78 25.91 1.63
N ALA A 101 -15.45 25.77 1.79
CA ALA A 101 -14.79 25.81 3.08
C ALA A 101 -15.13 27.04 3.94
N PRO A 102 -15.23 28.28 3.38
CA PRO A 102 -15.54 29.45 4.21
C PRO A 102 -16.94 29.41 4.84
N TYR A 103 -17.86 28.63 4.29
CA TYR A 103 -19.27 28.56 4.72
C TYR A 103 -19.58 27.31 5.55
N LEU A 104 -18.60 26.45 5.78
CA LEU A 104 -18.79 25.15 6.44
C LEU A 104 -18.03 25.11 7.77
N ALA A 105 -18.75 24.94 8.88
CA ALA A 105 -18.14 24.71 10.18
C ALA A 105 -17.38 23.39 10.20
N ASN A 106 -16.23 23.35 10.87
CA ASN A 106 -15.36 22.16 10.99
C ASN A 106 -14.84 21.62 9.64
N PHE A 107 -14.65 22.49 8.65
CA PHE A 107 -13.92 22.13 7.44
C PHE A 107 -12.40 22.21 7.69
N PHE A 108 -11.70 21.13 7.39
CA PHE A 108 -10.26 20.99 7.60
C PHE A 108 -9.53 20.89 6.25
N PRO A 109 -8.93 21.98 5.73
CA PRO A 109 -8.31 22.00 4.40
C PRO A 109 -7.18 20.98 4.25
N HIS A 110 -6.40 20.74 5.31
CA HIS A 110 -5.31 19.76 5.29
C HIS A 110 -5.82 18.34 5.04
N VAL A 111 -6.97 17.96 5.64
CA VAL A 111 -7.58 16.65 5.43
C VAL A 111 -8.08 16.50 4.00
N ALA A 112 -8.69 17.56 3.44
CA ALA A 112 -9.14 17.57 2.05
C ALA A 112 -7.97 17.37 1.06
N ILE A 113 -6.84 18.04 1.30
CA ILE A 113 -5.62 17.89 0.50
C ILE A 113 -5.06 16.46 0.63
N LEU A 114 -4.94 15.93 1.85
CA LEU A 114 -4.45 14.57 2.08
C LEU A 114 -5.34 13.51 1.42
N SER A 115 -6.66 13.71 1.43
CA SER A 115 -7.62 12.86 0.74
C SER A 115 -7.41 12.84 -0.78
N TYR A 116 -7.13 14.00 -1.37
CA TYR A 116 -6.80 14.09 -2.80
C TYR A 116 -5.45 13.42 -3.12
N LEU A 117 -4.42 13.67 -2.31
CA LEU A 117 -3.09 13.06 -2.49
C LEU A 117 -3.15 11.53 -2.45
N ARG A 118 -3.97 10.96 -1.56
CA ARG A 118 -4.18 9.51 -1.46
C ARG A 118 -4.77 8.90 -2.74
N ARG A 119 -5.64 9.62 -3.47
CA ARG A 119 -6.15 9.16 -4.77
C ARG A 119 -5.05 9.11 -5.82
N ILE A 120 -4.13 10.06 -5.80
CA ILE A 120 -2.96 10.04 -6.68
C ILE A 120 -2.07 8.85 -6.32
N GLU A 121 -1.74 8.69 -5.04
CA GLU A 121 -0.89 7.60 -4.53
C GLU A 121 -1.36 6.22 -5.00
N TYR A 122 -2.65 5.91 -4.83
CA TYR A 122 -3.20 4.60 -5.23
C TYR A 122 -3.19 4.38 -6.75
N MET A 123 -3.50 5.42 -7.53
CA MET A 123 -3.55 5.30 -8.99
C MET A 123 -2.16 5.31 -9.63
N VAL A 124 -1.15 5.91 -8.97
CA VAL A 124 0.23 5.89 -9.45
C VAL A 124 0.78 4.46 -9.49
N LEU A 125 0.42 3.60 -8.53
CA LEU A 125 0.86 2.20 -8.51
C LEU A 125 0.51 1.45 -9.80
N PHE A 126 -0.59 1.81 -10.48
CA PHE A 126 -0.96 1.23 -11.77
C PHE A 126 0.10 1.52 -12.85
N PHE A 127 0.58 2.77 -12.93
CA PHE A 127 1.63 3.15 -13.87
C PHE A 127 2.95 2.46 -13.56
N ILE A 128 3.28 2.32 -12.28
CA ILE A 128 4.49 1.62 -11.84
C ILE A 128 4.41 0.13 -12.21
N GLY A 129 3.27 -0.52 -11.93
CA GLY A 129 3.04 -1.92 -12.29
C GLY A 129 3.17 -2.14 -13.80
N TYR A 130 2.50 -1.31 -14.60
CA TYR A 130 2.60 -1.38 -16.07
C TYR A 130 4.03 -1.21 -16.58
N ALA A 131 4.76 -0.24 -16.03
CA ALA A 131 6.15 0.04 -16.42
C ALA A 131 7.12 -1.11 -16.14
N VAL A 132 6.82 -1.92 -15.13
CA VAL A 132 7.64 -3.03 -14.66
C VAL A 132 7.38 -4.31 -15.44
N ILE A 133 6.14 -4.56 -15.86
CA ILE A 133 5.73 -5.77 -16.57
C ILE A 133 6.12 -5.64 -18.05
N LYS A 134 7.22 -6.28 -18.44
CA LYS A 134 7.69 -6.28 -19.85
C LYS A 134 7.45 -7.62 -20.54
N GLU A 135 7.53 -8.71 -19.78
CA GLU A 135 7.35 -10.08 -20.27
C GLU A 135 6.26 -10.80 -19.47
N GLU A 136 5.64 -11.82 -20.07
CA GLU A 136 4.68 -12.70 -19.37
C GLU A 136 5.30 -13.35 -18.12
N LYS A 137 6.61 -13.60 -18.13
CA LYS A 137 7.36 -14.12 -16.98
C LYS A 137 7.32 -13.18 -15.78
N ASP A 138 7.34 -11.87 -16.01
CA ASP A 138 7.28 -10.87 -14.93
C ASP A 138 5.90 -10.84 -14.30
N LEU A 139 4.85 -10.92 -15.14
CA LEU A 139 3.47 -11.07 -14.68
C LEU A 139 3.28 -12.34 -13.85
N ARG A 140 3.81 -13.48 -14.34
CA ARG A 140 3.74 -14.77 -13.63
C ARG A 140 4.46 -14.72 -12.27
N ARG A 141 5.61 -14.05 -12.18
CA ARG A 141 6.32 -13.84 -10.91
C ARG A 141 5.49 -13.01 -9.93
N LEU A 142 4.93 -11.88 -10.37
CA LEU A 142 4.08 -11.04 -9.53
C LEU A 142 2.82 -11.78 -9.07
N PHE A 143 2.23 -12.60 -9.94
CA PHE A 143 1.09 -13.45 -9.59
C PHE A 143 1.45 -14.45 -8.49
N TRP A 144 2.61 -15.13 -8.57
CA TRP A 144 3.06 -16.02 -7.50
C TRP A 144 3.34 -15.28 -6.18
N VAL A 145 3.89 -14.07 -6.24
CA VAL A 145 4.07 -13.22 -5.05
C VAL A 145 2.73 -12.86 -4.42
N LEU A 146 1.74 -12.47 -5.24
CA LEU A 146 0.39 -12.17 -4.77
C LEU A 146 -0.31 -13.41 -4.18
N ALA A 147 -0.17 -14.57 -4.84
CA ALA A 147 -0.72 -15.84 -4.36
C ALA A 147 -0.08 -16.26 -3.03
N LEU A 148 1.23 -16.04 -2.87
CA LEU A 148 1.93 -16.24 -1.61
C LEU A 148 1.41 -15.31 -0.52
N ALA A 149 1.28 -14.00 -0.79
CA ALA A 149 0.67 -13.04 0.14
C ALA A 149 -0.74 -13.47 0.55
N ALA A 150 -1.59 -13.83 -0.41
CA ALA A 150 -2.93 -14.31 -0.14
C ALA A 150 -2.94 -15.61 0.70
N GLY A 151 -2.04 -16.55 0.41
CA GLY A 151 -1.89 -17.78 1.17
C GLY A 151 -1.45 -17.54 2.62
N VAL A 152 -0.47 -16.66 2.84
CA VAL A 152 -0.02 -16.28 4.19
C VAL A 152 -1.14 -15.56 4.94
N ALA A 153 -1.84 -14.62 4.32
CA ALA A 153 -2.99 -13.93 4.91
C ALA A 153 -4.11 -14.92 5.28
N PHE A 154 -4.38 -15.90 4.42
CA PHE A 154 -5.37 -16.94 4.68
C PHE A 154 -4.99 -17.84 5.87
N VAL A 155 -3.75 -18.33 5.92
CA VAL A 155 -3.24 -19.15 7.04
C VAL A 155 -3.29 -18.36 8.35
N TYR A 156 -2.90 -17.09 8.32
CA TYR A 156 -3.01 -16.23 9.50
C TYR A 156 -4.47 -16.05 9.92
N GLY A 157 -5.41 -15.86 8.98
CA GLY A 157 -6.84 -15.73 9.27
C GLY A 157 -7.45 -16.98 9.90
N ILE A 158 -7.01 -18.16 9.46
CA ILE A 158 -7.33 -19.44 10.13
C ILE A 158 -6.78 -19.42 11.56
N GLY A 159 -5.52 -19.00 11.74
CA GLY A 159 -4.90 -18.84 13.06
C GLY A 159 -5.72 -17.95 13.99
N GLN A 160 -6.21 -16.81 13.51
CA GLN A 160 -7.08 -15.92 14.28
C GLN A 160 -8.41 -16.54 14.67
N ARG A 161 -9.02 -17.36 13.82
CA ARG A 161 -10.32 -17.97 14.11
C ARG A 161 -10.19 -19.12 15.12
N TYR A 162 -9.12 -19.90 15.01
CA TYR A 162 -8.99 -21.16 15.74
C TYR A 162 -7.97 -21.11 16.88
N TYR A 163 -7.38 -19.95 17.21
CA TYR A 163 -6.34 -19.88 18.25
C TYR A 163 -6.81 -20.44 19.61
N ILE A 164 -8.07 -20.22 19.99
CA ILE A 164 -8.64 -20.73 21.24
C ILE A 164 -8.73 -22.25 21.22
N ASN A 165 -9.12 -22.84 20.09
CA ASN A 165 -9.20 -24.29 19.93
C ASN A 165 -7.79 -24.92 19.97
N VAL A 166 -6.82 -24.26 19.35
CA VAL A 166 -5.41 -24.68 19.39
C VAL A 166 -4.84 -24.55 20.81
N TRP A 167 -5.22 -23.51 21.54
CA TRP A 167 -4.85 -23.32 22.93
C TRP A 167 -5.39 -24.46 23.81
N ALA A 168 -6.66 -24.83 23.62
CA ALA A 168 -7.28 -25.95 24.34
C ALA A 168 -6.62 -27.30 24.02
N ALA A 169 -6.06 -27.48 22.82
CA ALA A 169 -5.35 -28.70 22.44
C ALA A 169 -3.95 -28.83 23.05
N PHE A 170 -3.29 -27.71 23.39
CA PHE A 170 -1.91 -27.69 23.91
C PHE A 170 -1.74 -26.76 25.13
N PRO A 171 -2.45 -27.00 26.24
CA PRO A 171 -2.52 -26.07 27.37
C PRO A 171 -1.14 -25.76 27.98
N ASP A 172 -0.28 -26.77 28.15
CA ASP A 172 1.04 -26.62 28.78
C ASP A 172 1.97 -25.68 28.00
N PHE A 173 1.87 -25.66 26.66
CA PHE A 173 2.69 -24.81 25.81
C PHE A 173 2.29 -23.34 25.93
N PHE A 174 0.99 -23.06 25.87
CA PHE A 174 0.46 -21.70 25.87
C PHE A 174 0.33 -21.11 27.28
N GLN A 175 0.29 -21.93 28.33
CA GLN A 175 0.40 -21.43 29.71
C GLN A 175 1.78 -20.79 29.94
N LYS A 176 2.82 -21.29 29.24
CA LYS A 176 4.16 -20.71 29.23
C LYS A 176 4.32 -19.57 28.22
N TYR A 177 3.67 -19.67 27.06
CA TYR A 177 3.71 -18.67 25.99
C TYR A 177 2.31 -18.24 25.59
N SER A 178 1.70 -17.36 26.39
CA SER A 178 0.36 -16.86 26.11
C SER A 178 0.42 -15.85 24.96
N PHE A 179 -0.01 -16.25 23.76
CA PHE A 179 -0.14 -15.37 22.61
C PHE A 179 -1.46 -15.58 21.89
N CYS A 180 -2.00 -14.51 21.32
CA CYS A 180 -3.10 -14.55 20.36
C CYS A 180 -2.58 -14.05 19.01
N PHE A 181 -3.26 -14.41 17.91
CA PHE A 181 -3.00 -13.79 16.62
C PHE A 181 -3.71 -12.42 16.59
N PRO A 182 -2.99 -11.29 16.72
CA PRO A 182 -3.63 -9.99 16.81
C PRO A 182 -4.35 -9.66 15.51
N SER A 183 -5.48 -8.97 15.65
CA SER A 183 -6.20 -8.31 14.57
C SER A 183 -5.98 -6.80 14.68
N PHE A 184 -5.74 -6.15 13.54
CA PHE A 184 -5.54 -4.70 13.46
C PHE A 184 -6.72 -4.11 12.67
N GLN A 185 -7.60 -3.39 13.35
CA GLN A 185 -8.80 -2.82 12.74
C GLN A 185 -8.63 -1.32 12.53
N THR A 186 -9.22 -0.78 11.47
CA THR A 186 -9.14 0.67 11.15
C THR A 186 -10.51 1.31 11.00
N THR A 187 -11.57 0.68 11.51
CA THR A 187 -12.96 1.08 11.30
C THR A 187 -13.42 2.21 12.23
N ASN A 188 -12.71 2.44 13.35
CA ASN A 188 -12.98 3.52 14.31
C ASN A 188 -11.66 4.17 14.74
N GLU A 189 -11.72 5.40 15.29
CA GLU A 189 -10.57 6.19 15.75
C GLU A 189 -9.73 5.43 16.77
N GLU A 190 -10.39 4.77 17.73
CA GLU A 190 -9.71 3.99 18.77
C GLU A 190 -8.96 2.79 18.19
N PHE A 191 -9.53 2.14 17.17
CA PHE A 191 -8.90 0.99 16.52
C PHE A 191 -7.81 1.40 15.54
N ALA A 192 -7.98 2.52 14.85
CA ALA A 192 -7.03 3.05 13.88
C ALA A 192 -5.67 3.46 14.50
N LYS A 193 -5.58 3.51 15.84
CA LYS A 193 -4.32 3.66 16.59
C LYS A 193 -3.37 2.45 16.46
N GLY A 194 -3.79 1.36 15.81
CA GLY A 194 -2.95 0.19 15.58
C GLY A 194 -2.80 -0.71 16.81
N ILE A 195 -3.81 -0.71 17.69
CA ILE A 195 -3.82 -1.53 18.90
C ILE A 195 -4.07 -3.00 18.50
N PRO A 196 -3.24 -3.95 18.94
CA PRO A 196 -3.46 -5.36 18.66
C PRO A 196 -4.67 -5.88 19.46
N LEU A 197 -5.67 -6.40 18.75
CA LEU A 197 -6.87 -6.97 19.38
C LEU A 197 -6.91 -8.49 19.22
N CYS A 198 -7.09 -9.20 20.34
CA CYS A 198 -7.43 -10.62 20.30
C CYS A 198 -8.92 -10.77 20.02
N LEU A 199 -9.27 -11.54 18.99
CA LEU A 199 -10.67 -11.83 18.70
C LEU A 199 -11.26 -12.78 19.75
N PRO A 200 -12.50 -12.55 20.22
CA PRO A 200 -13.22 -13.53 21.02
C PRO A 200 -13.66 -14.72 20.14
N SER A 201 -14.07 -15.83 20.76
CA SER A 201 -14.44 -17.07 20.04
C SER A 201 -15.61 -16.90 19.06
N ASP A 202 -16.52 -15.98 19.36
CA ASP A 202 -17.67 -15.59 18.55
C ASP A 202 -17.35 -14.48 17.55
N GLY A 203 -16.17 -13.86 17.68
CA GLY A 203 -15.69 -12.79 16.80
C GLY A 203 -15.59 -13.24 15.35
N ARG A 204 -16.10 -12.40 14.44
CA ARG A 204 -15.87 -12.56 13.00
C ARG A 204 -14.39 -12.31 12.71
N ILE A 205 -13.83 -13.04 11.75
CA ILE A 205 -12.49 -12.74 11.23
C ILE A 205 -12.59 -11.36 10.58
N THR A 206 -12.13 -10.34 11.29
CA THR A 206 -12.01 -9.00 10.74
C THR A 206 -10.75 -8.96 9.91
N SER A 207 -10.86 -8.42 8.69
CA SER A 207 -9.78 -8.36 7.73
C SER A 207 -8.47 -7.92 8.39
N LEU A 208 -7.51 -8.83 8.35
CA LEU A 208 -6.20 -8.74 8.96
C LEU A 208 -5.39 -7.52 8.58
N PHE A 209 -5.48 -7.15 7.30
CA PHE A 209 -4.57 -6.24 6.63
C PHE A 209 -5.32 -5.28 5.68
N GLY A 210 -6.66 -5.35 5.64
CA GLY A 210 -7.48 -4.65 4.67
C GLY A 210 -8.90 -4.39 5.18
N GLY A 211 -9.07 -3.47 6.12
CA GLY A 211 -10.39 -2.96 6.54
C GLY A 211 -11.34 -2.71 5.38
#